data_AF-A0AB38C776-F1
#
_entry.id   AF-A0AB38C776-F1
#
_cell.length_a   1.000
_cell.length_b   1.000
_cell.length_c   1.000
_cell.angle_alpha   90.00
_cell.angle_beta   90.00
_cell.angle_gamma   90.00
#
_symmetry.space_group_name_H-M   'P 1'
#
loop_
_entity.id
_entity.type
_entity.pdbx_description
1 polymer ?
#
loop_
_entity_poly.entity_id
_entity_poly.type
_entity_poly.pdbx_seq_one_letter_code
_entity_poly.pdbx_strand_id
1 'polypeptide(L)'
;MGKRFACVFLCNFLLFSNIACSKEPMKILVNLTAYNHTENGVGSYIVTLDDDSSAEAGYLAPGEGGGGKTCCLSIPATWKPGMNATIAMHILKNGKPIRVEKTVSIPRYNPSDAGRFVVHFLHDGSYKVFVTKYFLGHRKYPLGGKEAELAPGIPLEIIWE
;
A
#
# COMPACT_ATOMS: atom_id res chain seq x y z
N MET A 1 0.80 -71.27 -18.46
CA MET A 1 0.19 -70.28 -19.37
C MET A 1 -0.99 -69.66 -18.63
N GLY A 2 -1.01 -68.43 -18.13
CA GLY A 2 -0.23 -67.23 -18.39
C GLY A 2 -1.21 -66.05 -18.21
N LYS A 3 -0.96 -65.23 -17.17
CA LYS A 3 -1.32 -63.82 -17.02
C LYS A 3 -2.77 -63.38 -17.34
N ARG A 4 -3.52 -62.97 -16.31
CA ARG A 4 -4.33 -61.72 -16.30
C ARG A 4 -4.36 -61.11 -14.90
N PHE A 5 -3.17 -60.71 -14.45
CA PHE A 5 -3.01 -59.68 -13.42
C PHE A 5 -3.43 -58.31 -13.99
N ALA A 6 -3.86 -57.42 -13.09
CA ALA A 6 -3.87 -55.97 -13.25
C ALA A 6 -4.97 -55.36 -14.15
N CYS A 7 -6.20 -55.24 -13.64
CA CYS A 7 -7.16 -54.24 -14.16
C CYS A 7 -7.96 -53.49 -13.07
N VAL A 8 -7.86 -53.85 -11.80
CA VAL A 8 -8.76 -53.29 -10.75
C VAL A 8 -8.13 -52.15 -9.95
N PHE A 9 -6.81 -51.93 -10.05
CA PHE A 9 -6.11 -50.88 -9.30
C PHE A 9 -5.85 -49.57 -10.06
N LEU A 10 -6.33 -49.43 -11.31
CA LEU A 10 -5.96 -48.30 -12.18
C LEU A 10 -7.04 -47.20 -12.34
N CYS A 11 -8.19 -47.28 -11.69
CA CYS A 11 -9.28 -46.29 -11.86
C CYS A 11 -9.63 -45.44 -10.63
N ASN A 12 -9.07 -45.69 -9.44
CA ASN A 12 -9.43 -44.92 -8.24
C ASN A 12 -8.52 -43.69 -7.97
N PHE A 13 -7.43 -43.51 -8.73
CA PHE A 13 -6.50 -42.38 -8.52
C PHE A 13 -6.73 -41.18 -9.45
N LEU A 14 -7.76 -41.22 -10.31
CA LEU A 14 -8.08 -40.15 -11.28
C LEU A 14 -9.21 -39.21 -10.84
N LEU A 15 -9.68 -39.31 -9.58
CA LEU A 15 -10.79 -38.48 -9.07
C LEU A 15 -10.35 -37.30 -8.17
N PHE A 16 -9.04 -37.15 -7.90
CA PHE A 16 -8.53 -36.06 -7.05
C PHE A 16 -7.85 -34.92 -7.82
N SER A 17 -7.91 -34.92 -9.16
CA SER A 17 -7.36 -33.84 -9.99
C SER A 17 -8.34 -32.68 -10.18
N ASN A 18 -9.02 -32.24 -9.12
CA ASN A 18 -9.50 -30.85 -9.08
C ASN A 18 -8.30 -29.99 -8.71
N ILE A 19 -7.42 -29.76 -9.69
CA ILE A 19 -6.47 -28.65 -9.63
C ILE A 19 -7.35 -27.41 -9.62
N ALA A 20 -7.66 -26.92 -8.42
CA ALA A 20 -8.26 -25.62 -8.24
C ALA A 20 -7.25 -24.62 -8.81
N CYS A 21 -7.48 -24.20 -10.05
CA CYS A 21 -6.78 -23.07 -10.64
C CYS A 21 -7.26 -21.82 -9.89
N SER A 22 -6.63 -21.54 -8.75
CA SER A 22 -6.76 -20.25 -8.09
C SER A 22 -6.21 -19.21 -9.06
N LYS A 23 -7.08 -18.52 -9.79
CA LYS A 23 -6.67 -17.32 -10.53
C LYS A 23 -6.18 -16.33 -9.50
N GLU A 24 -4.85 -16.19 -9.40
CA GLU A 24 -4.29 -15.16 -8.55
C GLU A 24 -4.85 -13.80 -9.00
N PRO A 25 -5.24 -12.95 -8.04
CA PRO A 25 -5.75 -11.63 -8.39
C PRO A 25 -4.65 -10.86 -9.11
N MET A 26 -4.97 -10.33 -10.29
CA MET A 26 -4.07 -9.47 -11.05
C MET A 26 -3.49 -8.38 -10.14
N LYS A 27 -2.18 -8.17 -10.22
CA LYS A 27 -1.46 -7.13 -9.46
C LYS A 27 -0.99 -6.02 -10.38
N ILE A 28 -0.79 -4.85 -9.80
CA ILE A 28 -0.17 -3.69 -10.45
C ILE A 28 0.93 -3.15 -9.54
N LEU A 29 2.06 -2.79 -10.14
CA LEU A 29 3.16 -2.15 -9.42
C LEU A 29 2.92 -0.63 -9.40
N VAL A 30 2.95 -0.05 -8.21
CA VAL A 30 2.82 1.40 -8.01
C VAL A 30 4.04 1.95 -7.28
N ASN A 31 4.35 3.22 -7.50
CA ASN A 31 5.40 3.89 -6.72
C ASN A 31 4.95 4.06 -5.27
N LEU A 32 5.83 3.81 -4.31
CA LEU A 32 5.57 4.14 -2.91
C LEU A 32 6.04 5.57 -2.64
N THR A 33 5.19 6.40 -2.06
CA THR A 33 5.54 7.75 -1.60
C THR A 33 4.72 8.12 -0.37
N ALA A 34 5.06 9.24 0.25
CA ALA A 34 4.34 9.74 1.41
C ALA A 34 4.37 11.27 1.50
N TYR A 35 3.48 11.81 2.34
CA TYR A 35 3.51 13.17 2.83
C TYR A 35 3.59 13.16 4.36
N ASN A 36 4.54 13.92 4.90
CA ASN A 36 4.72 14.07 6.33
C ASN A 36 4.16 15.43 6.74
N HIS A 37 2.94 15.40 7.26
CA HIS A 37 2.32 16.59 7.84
C HIS A 37 2.80 16.81 9.29
N THR A 38 3.49 15.85 9.91
CA THR A 38 3.88 16.00 11.31
C THR A 38 5.02 17.00 11.49
N GLU A 39 5.22 17.47 12.71
CA GLU A 39 6.33 18.37 13.09
C GLU A 39 7.69 17.64 13.20
N ASN A 40 7.71 16.31 13.09
CA ASN A 40 8.91 15.49 13.28
C ASN A 40 9.26 14.69 12.02
N GLY A 41 10.54 14.41 11.83
CA GLY A 41 10.97 13.59 10.69
C GLY A 41 10.51 12.14 10.83
N VAL A 42 10.06 11.55 9.72
CA VAL A 42 9.91 10.11 9.59
C VAL A 42 11.26 9.55 9.15
N GLY A 43 11.85 8.66 9.95
CA GLY A 43 13.15 8.05 9.67
C GLY A 43 13.11 7.07 8.50
N SER A 44 12.13 6.16 8.53
CA SER A 44 11.73 5.31 7.41
C SER A 44 10.31 4.80 7.66
N TYR A 45 9.70 4.20 6.64
CA TYR A 45 8.43 3.52 6.81
C TYR A 45 8.29 2.31 5.90
N ILE A 46 7.60 1.29 6.41
CA ILE A 46 7.25 0.06 5.69
C ILE A 46 5.74 0.02 5.53
N VAL A 47 5.28 -0.30 4.34
CA VAL A 47 3.88 -0.61 4.04
C VAL A 47 3.77 -2.11 3.80
N THR A 48 2.86 -2.77 4.50
CA THR A 48 2.51 -4.18 4.30
C THR A 48 1.01 -4.29 4.04
N LEU A 49 0.62 -4.97 2.97
CA LEU A 49 -0.78 -5.23 2.61
C LEU A 49 -1.26 -6.56 3.20
N ASP A 50 -2.58 -6.79 3.15
CA ASP A 50 -3.20 -8.04 3.65
C ASP A 50 -2.71 -9.32 2.95
N ASP A 51 -2.05 -9.20 1.79
CA ASP A 51 -1.47 -10.31 1.03
C ASP A 51 0.06 -10.44 1.21
N ASP A 52 0.59 -9.82 2.26
CA ASP A 52 2.02 -9.75 2.62
C ASP A 52 2.92 -8.99 1.62
N SER A 53 2.36 -8.43 0.55
CA SER A 53 3.11 -7.51 -0.32
C SER A 53 3.57 -6.32 0.50
N SER A 54 4.86 -5.99 0.39
CA SER A 54 5.45 -4.90 1.15
C SER A 54 6.46 -4.09 0.36
N ALA A 55 6.64 -2.85 0.81
CA ALA A 55 7.66 -1.95 0.31
C ALA A 55 8.12 -1.01 1.43
N GLU A 56 9.39 -0.62 1.40
CA GLU A 56 9.99 0.31 2.34
C GLU A 56 10.40 1.60 1.62
N ALA A 57 10.29 2.71 2.34
CA ALA A 57 10.82 4.00 1.92
C ALA A 57 11.58 4.65 3.07
N GLY A 58 12.60 5.42 2.71
CA GLY A 58 13.52 6.05 3.66
C GLY A 58 12.99 7.33 4.29
N TYR A 59 13.94 8.17 4.68
CA TYR A 59 13.70 9.41 5.41
C TYR A 59 12.75 10.35 4.68
N LEU A 60 11.88 10.99 5.46
CA LEU A 60 10.96 12.03 5.01
C LEU A 60 10.89 13.15 6.06
N ALA A 61 11.32 14.35 5.68
CA ALA A 61 11.38 15.50 6.58
C ALA A 61 9.98 16.03 6.92
N PRO A 62 9.83 16.79 8.03
CA PRO A 62 8.59 17.51 8.35
C PRO A 62 8.15 18.42 7.21
N GLY A 63 6.87 18.42 6.87
CA GLY A 63 6.32 19.29 5.84
C GLY A 63 6.72 18.93 4.40
N GLU A 64 7.34 17.77 4.19
CA GLU A 64 7.78 17.31 2.87
C GLU A 64 6.97 16.11 2.38
N GLY A 65 7.06 15.82 1.09
CA GLY A 65 6.45 14.63 0.51
C GLY A 65 6.16 14.73 -0.97
N GLY A 66 5.52 13.70 -1.49
CA GLY A 66 5.10 13.63 -2.89
C GLY A 66 6.24 13.34 -3.87
N GLY A 67 7.50 13.53 -3.46
CA GLY A 67 8.68 13.11 -4.21
C GLY A 67 8.95 11.59 -4.12
N GLY A 68 9.75 11.08 -5.06
CA GLY A 68 10.35 9.74 -4.99
C GLY A 68 9.92 8.74 -6.07
N LYS A 69 10.91 8.11 -6.71
CA LYS A 69 10.79 6.89 -7.52
C LYS A 69 11.11 5.64 -6.68
N THR A 70 10.64 5.60 -5.44
CA THR A 70 10.85 4.42 -4.58
C THR A 70 9.99 3.28 -5.13
N CYS A 71 10.64 2.38 -5.86
CA CYS A 71 9.98 1.24 -6.49
C CYS A 71 9.96 0.05 -5.54
N CYS A 72 8.88 -0.71 -5.46
CA CYS A 72 7.50 -0.46 -5.88
C CYS A 72 6.63 -1.30 -4.95
N LEU A 73 5.40 -0.88 -4.67
CA LEU A 73 4.44 -1.72 -3.97
C LEU A 73 3.59 -2.48 -4.99
N SER A 74 3.50 -3.80 -4.84
CA SER A 74 2.56 -4.63 -5.60
C SER A 74 1.20 -4.57 -4.92
N ILE A 75 0.20 -3.99 -5.59
CA ILE A 75 -1.16 -3.90 -5.06
C ILE A 75 -2.13 -4.72 -5.93
N PRO A 76 -3.26 -5.20 -5.39
CA PRO A 76 -4.34 -5.74 -6.22
C PRO A 76 -4.77 -4.76 -7.32
N ALA A 77 -5.04 -5.24 -8.52
CA ALA A 77 -5.56 -4.39 -9.59
C ALA A 77 -7.01 -3.95 -9.31
N THR A 78 -7.77 -4.81 -8.64
CA THR A 78 -9.16 -4.54 -8.26
C THR A 78 -9.27 -4.39 -6.76
N TRP A 79 -9.65 -3.20 -6.31
CA TRP A 79 -9.98 -2.95 -4.92
C TRP A 79 -11.19 -3.79 -4.45
N LYS A 80 -11.16 -4.24 -3.20
CA LYS A 80 -12.28 -4.92 -2.52
C LYS A 80 -12.56 -4.26 -1.16
N PRO A 81 -13.82 -4.27 -0.69
CA PRO A 81 -14.15 -3.83 0.65
C PRO A 81 -13.31 -4.57 1.71
N GLY A 82 -12.83 -3.83 2.71
CA GLY A 82 -12.06 -4.38 3.82
C GLY A 82 -10.55 -4.48 3.60
N MET A 83 -10.03 -4.06 2.44
CA MET A 83 -8.58 -3.98 2.23
C MET A 83 -7.91 -3.01 3.21
N ASN A 84 -6.82 -3.43 3.83
CA ASN A 84 -6.02 -2.62 4.73
C ASN A 84 -4.54 -2.60 4.34
N ALA A 85 -3.84 -1.62 4.91
CA ALA A 85 -2.40 -1.55 4.93
C ALA A 85 -1.92 -1.33 6.35
N THR A 86 -0.93 -2.10 6.76
CA THR A 86 -0.17 -1.88 7.99
C THR A 86 1.03 -1.01 7.66
N ILE A 87 1.09 0.16 8.30
CA ILE A 87 2.16 1.13 8.14
C ILE A 87 3.00 1.11 9.39
N ALA A 88 4.27 0.75 9.23
CA ALA A 88 5.24 0.81 10.30
C ALA A 88 6.20 1.96 10.09
N MET A 89 6.10 2.96 10.95
CA MET A 89 6.92 4.16 10.94
C MET A 89 8.08 4.00 11.92
N HIS A 90 9.30 4.27 11.46
CA HIS A 90 10.50 4.33 12.27
C HIS A 90 10.91 5.78 12.47
N ILE A 91 11.12 6.19 13.73
CA ILE A 91 11.62 7.53 14.09
C ILE A 91 12.76 7.41 15.11
N LEU A 92 13.58 8.46 15.19
CA LEU A 92 14.54 8.63 16.28
C LEU A 92 14.00 9.66 17.26
N LYS A 93 13.79 9.26 18.51
CA LYS A 93 13.41 10.16 19.60
C LYS A 93 14.49 10.13 20.67
N ASN A 94 15.15 11.27 20.91
CA ASN A 94 16.26 11.39 21.86
C ASN A 94 17.36 10.35 21.63
N GLY A 95 17.73 10.11 20.36
CA GLY A 95 18.74 9.13 19.98
C GLY A 95 18.31 7.66 20.07
N LYS A 96 17.08 7.38 20.51
CA LYS A 96 16.52 6.02 20.57
C LYS A 96 15.60 5.73 19.39
N PRO A 97 15.74 4.58 18.70
CA PRO A 97 14.80 4.17 17.68
C PRO A 97 13.45 3.80 18.30
N ILE A 98 12.38 4.32 17.69
CA ILE A 98 11.00 3.99 18.02
C ILE A 98 10.32 3.50 16.75
N ARG A 99 9.57 2.41 16.87
CA ARG A 99 8.68 1.90 15.84
C ARG A 99 7.23 2.10 16.26
N VAL A 100 6.43 2.72 15.40
CA VAL A 100 4.99 2.92 15.59
C VAL A 100 4.26 2.29 14.43
N GLU A 101 3.35 1.37 14.73
CA GLU A 101 2.60 0.62 13.72
C GLU A 101 1.12 0.97 13.78
N LYS A 102 0.52 1.20 12.61
CA LYS A 102 -0.92 1.44 12.48
C LYS A 102 -1.46 0.74 11.25
N THR A 103 -2.57 0.03 11.41
CA THR A 103 -3.33 -0.51 10.30
C THR A 103 -4.43 0.47 9.89
N VAL A 104 -4.50 0.78 8.61
CA VAL A 104 -5.45 1.73 8.03
C VAL A 104 -6.16 1.11 6.85
N SER A 105 -7.45 1.42 6.70
CA SER A 105 -8.21 0.96 5.54
C SER A 105 -7.75 1.67 4.27
N ILE A 106 -7.65 0.91 3.19
CA ILE A 106 -7.33 1.42 1.86
C ILE A 106 -8.66 1.85 1.21
N PRO A 107 -8.87 3.16 0.94
CA PRO A 107 -10.07 3.60 0.24
C PRO A 107 -10.16 3.01 -1.17
N ARG A 108 -11.37 2.97 -1.72
CA ARG A 108 -11.59 2.49 -3.08
C ARG A 108 -10.74 3.27 -4.08
N TYR A 109 -10.06 2.56 -4.97
CA TYR A 109 -9.34 3.12 -6.10
C TYR A 109 -9.75 2.45 -7.41
N ASN A 110 -9.56 3.18 -8.51
CA ASN A 110 -9.68 2.64 -9.85
C ASN A 110 -8.28 2.22 -10.33
N PRO A 111 -8.11 1.05 -10.98
CA PRO A 111 -6.81 0.66 -11.52
C PRO A 111 -6.21 1.68 -12.51
N SER A 112 -7.03 2.44 -13.24
CA SER A 112 -6.58 3.52 -14.15
C SER A 112 -5.97 4.74 -13.43
N ASP A 113 -6.20 4.86 -12.13
CA ASP A 113 -5.65 5.92 -11.29
C ASP A 113 -4.55 5.41 -10.37
N ALA A 114 -4.20 4.12 -10.42
CA ALA A 114 -3.20 3.52 -9.57
C ALA A 114 -1.78 3.78 -10.10
N GLY A 115 -1.26 4.99 -9.86
CA GLY A 115 0.13 5.36 -10.16
C GLY A 115 1.06 5.32 -8.94
N ARG A 116 0.52 5.60 -7.75
CA ARG A 116 1.23 5.64 -6.47
C ARG A 116 0.38 5.02 -5.36
N PHE A 117 1.04 4.40 -4.39
CA PHE A 117 0.51 4.21 -3.04
C PHE A 117 1.10 5.31 -2.17
N VAL A 118 0.24 6.17 -1.63
CA VAL A 118 0.63 7.36 -0.88
C VAL A 118 0.26 7.19 0.58
N VAL A 119 1.22 7.31 1.48
CA VAL A 119 0.99 7.38 2.93
C VAL A 119 0.96 8.83 3.39
N HIS A 120 0.01 9.19 4.23
CA HIS A 120 -0.04 10.48 4.91
C HIS A 120 0.19 10.27 6.40
N PHE A 121 1.25 10.85 6.94
CA PHE A 121 1.45 10.98 8.38
C PHE A 121 0.85 12.32 8.81
N LEU A 122 -0.33 12.31 9.43
CA LEU A 122 -1.13 13.51 9.70
C LEU A 122 -0.73 14.22 11.00
N HIS A 123 -1.10 15.50 11.11
CA HIS A 123 -0.84 16.38 12.27
C HIS A 123 -1.30 15.78 13.61
N ASP A 124 -2.46 15.12 13.62
CA ASP A 124 -3.03 14.48 14.82
C ASP A 124 -2.38 13.12 15.15
N GLY A 125 -1.34 12.75 14.38
CA GLY A 125 -0.63 11.50 14.46
C GLY A 125 -1.35 10.34 13.78
N SER A 126 -2.57 10.50 13.26
CA SER A 126 -3.25 9.47 12.47
C SER A 126 -2.61 9.30 11.10
N TYR A 127 -2.84 8.13 10.47
CA TYR A 127 -2.35 7.87 9.12
C TYR A 127 -3.52 7.74 8.15
N LYS A 128 -3.32 8.17 6.91
CA LYS A 128 -4.21 7.87 5.79
C LYS A 128 -3.40 7.31 4.63
N VAL A 129 -4.06 6.53 3.79
CA VAL A 129 -3.45 6.01 2.56
C VAL A 129 -4.35 6.25 1.38
N PHE A 130 -3.74 6.47 0.21
CA PHE A 130 -4.46 6.63 -1.05
C PHE A 130 -3.71 5.96 -2.18
N VAL A 131 -4.47 5.38 -3.11
CA VAL A 131 -3.94 4.90 -4.39
C VAL A 131 -4.39 5.87 -5.47
N THR A 132 -3.44 6.64 -6.03
CA THR A 132 -3.75 7.74 -6.94
C THR A 132 -2.56 8.08 -7.84
N LYS A 133 -2.83 8.65 -9.01
CA LYS A 133 -1.83 9.22 -9.91
C LYS A 133 -1.64 10.72 -9.70
N TYR A 134 -2.57 11.37 -8.98
CA TYR A 134 -2.51 12.80 -8.73
C TYR A 134 -1.52 13.11 -7.60
N PHE A 135 -0.91 14.29 -7.63
CA PHE A 135 -0.12 14.82 -6.52
C PHE A 135 -1.00 15.61 -5.56
N LEU A 136 -0.52 15.79 -4.32
CA LEU A 136 -1.19 16.63 -3.33
C LEU A 136 -1.32 18.05 -3.90
N GLY A 137 -2.52 18.63 -3.78
CA GLY A 137 -2.86 19.95 -4.33
C GLY A 137 -3.68 19.86 -5.61
N HIS A 138 -3.64 18.72 -6.31
CA HIS A 138 -4.51 18.50 -7.46
C HIS A 138 -5.98 18.35 -7.04
N ARG A 139 -6.92 18.89 -7.81
CA ARG A 139 -8.37 18.90 -7.47
C ARG A 139 -9.00 17.52 -7.27
N LYS A 140 -8.46 16.50 -7.93
CA LYS A 140 -8.89 15.10 -7.80
C LYS A 140 -8.11 14.33 -6.73
N TYR A 141 -7.21 15.00 -6.01
CA TYR A 141 -6.50 14.39 -4.89
C TYR A 141 -7.48 14.17 -3.72
N PRO A 142 -7.48 12.99 -3.09
CA PRO A 142 -8.49 12.62 -2.10
C PRO A 142 -8.32 13.26 -0.71
N LEU A 143 -7.23 13.98 -0.48
CA LEU A 143 -6.98 14.76 0.74
C LEU A 143 -7.01 16.26 0.42
N GLY A 144 -7.75 17.04 1.20
CA GLY A 144 -7.90 18.48 0.99
C GLY A 144 -8.19 19.26 2.27
N GLY A 145 -8.28 20.59 2.14
CA GLY A 145 -8.53 21.48 3.27
C GLY A 145 -7.38 21.50 4.28
N LYS A 146 -7.70 21.85 5.54
CA LYS A 146 -6.70 22.00 6.62
C LYS A 146 -5.90 20.72 6.88
N GLU A 147 -6.51 19.56 6.68
CA GLU A 147 -5.84 18.27 6.88
C GLU A 147 -4.72 18.02 5.85
N ALA A 148 -4.82 18.63 4.67
CA ALA A 148 -3.85 18.50 3.60
C ALA A 148 -2.66 19.48 3.72
N GLU A 149 -2.72 20.43 4.65
CA GLU A 149 -1.63 21.38 4.89
C GLU A 149 -0.38 20.64 5.36
N LEU A 150 0.75 20.83 4.68
CA LEU A 150 2.02 20.22 5.07
C LEU A 150 2.62 20.88 6.32
N ALA A 151 2.32 22.16 6.51
CA ALA A 151 2.65 22.91 7.72
C ALA A 151 1.38 23.56 8.29
N PRO A 152 1.15 23.54 9.61
CA PRO A 152 -0.08 24.08 10.20
C PRO A 152 -0.31 25.55 9.84
N GLY A 153 -1.48 25.86 9.29
CA GLY A 153 -1.86 27.23 8.94
C GLY A 153 -1.25 27.73 7.63
N ILE A 154 -0.53 26.88 6.88
CA ILE A 154 -0.05 27.18 5.53
C ILE A 154 -0.93 26.40 4.54
N PRO A 155 -1.87 27.08 3.85
CA PRO A 155 -2.76 26.42 2.90
C PRO A 155 -1.97 25.76 1.79
N LEU A 156 -2.43 24.57 1.40
CA LEU A 156 -1.91 23.86 0.25
C LEU A 156 -2.18 24.63 -1.05
N GLU A 157 -1.16 24.76 -1.89
CA GLU A 157 -1.31 25.33 -3.24
C GLU A 157 -2.13 24.39 -4.13
N ILE A 158 -3.14 24.93 -4.80
CA ILE A 158 -3.99 24.15 -5.71
C ILE A 158 -3.32 24.07 -7.08
N ILE A 159 -3.05 22.84 -7.51
CA ILE A 159 -2.47 22.52 -8.80
C ILE A 159 -3.61 22.20 -9.78
N TRP A 160 -3.64 22.90 -10.90
CA TRP A 160 -4.73 22.85 -11.88
C TRP A 160 -4.51 21.86 -13.03
N GLU A 161 -3.27 21.39 -13.18
CA GLU A 161 -2.80 20.47 -14.23
C GLU A 161 -2.58 19.05 -13.71
#